data_AF-A0A0F9PUU9-F1
#
_entry.id   AF-A0A0F9PUU9-F1
#
_cell.length_a   1.000
_cell.length_b   1.000
_cell.length_c   1.000
_cell.angle_alpha   90.00
_cell.angle_beta   90.00
_cell.angle_gamma   90.00
#
_symmetry.space_group_name_H-M   'P 1'
#
loop_
_entity.id
_entity.type
_entity.pdbx_description
1 polymer ?
#
loop_
_entity_poly.entity_id
_entity_poly.type
_entity_poly.pdbx_seq_one_letter_code
_entity_poly.pdbx_strand_id
1 'polypeptide(L)'
;MGKPFPRTLSRGPIPESWRETALVDPTVRSGLVTGAVFTRPRFTAKPPTQITFMYDLMVEADKTLIDDHMDAVNVGGSEFAFRHPWSDQDWNVRYRKPVIYTVRLGDGPLYRIEVELFGKVSNKMKQPLVQVEDLAANADITNRPIFVSPQAVTINSIGILTEGAPAGVDDANTVVILVEDDASNALVSKTYDTSPQPPSSDYEDLGSISNASLVAGEHLMLSVTQGAAADMPAFSIIIEYYVT
;
A
#
# COMPACT_ATOMS: atom_id res chain seq x y z
N MET A 1 -15.02 2.23 -14.84
CA MET A 1 -14.93 2.19 -13.36
C MET A 1 -16.20 2.82 -12.81
N GLY A 2 -16.89 2.19 -11.86
CA GLY A 2 -18.14 2.74 -11.29
C GLY A 2 -17.92 4.06 -10.55
N LYS A 3 -19.00 4.83 -10.34
CA LYS A 3 -18.97 6.05 -9.53
C LYS A 3 -18.36 5.72 -8.16
N PRO A 4 -17.39 6.48 -7.62
CA PRO A 4 -16.80 6.19 -6.31
C PRO A 4 -17.85 6.33 -5.20
N PHE A 5 -17.59 5.68 -4.06
CA PHE A 5 -18.46 5.83 -2.88
C PHE A 5 -18.58 7.32 -2.48
N PRO A 6 -19.76 7.81 -2.09
CA PRO A 6 -19.96 9.23 -1.75
C PRO A 6 -18.99 9.69 -0.65
N ARG A 7 -18.18 10.71 -0.95
CA ARG A 7 -17.22 11.31 0.00
C ARG A 7 -17.78 12.53 0.74
N THR A 8 -18.90 13.07 0.27
CA THR A 8 -19.52 14.31 0.76
C THR A 8 -20.67 14.04 1.73
N LEU A 9 -20.68 12.88 2.37
CA LEU A 9 -21.69 12.58 3.40
C LEU A 9 -21.48 13.52 4.59
N SER A 10 -22.58 13.97 5.20
CA SER A 10 -22.54 14.91 6.33
C SER A 10 -21.86 14.35 7.58
N ARG A 11 -21.74 13.02 7.67
CA ARG A 11 -21.15 12.27 8.78
C ARG A 11 -20.16 11.22 8.28
N GLY A 12 -19.11 10.99 9.06
CA GLY A 12 -18.21 9.86 8.89
C GLY A 12 -18.80 8.56 9.44
N PRO A 13 -18.24 7.40 9.06
CA PRO A 13 -18.64 6.12 9.63
C PRO A 13 -18.23 6.02 11.11
N ILE A 14 -18.99 5.25 11.89
CA ILE A 14 -18.75 5.02 13.31
C ILE A 14 -17.51 4.12 13.46
N PRO A 15 -16.41 4.57 14.09
CA PRO A 15 -15.19 3.78 14.20
C PRO A 15 -15.40 2.42 14.86
N GLU A 16 -16.19 2.37 15.93
CA GLU A 16 -16.44 1.15 16.71
C GLU A 16 -17.31 0.13 15.96
N SER A 17 -17.96 0.53 14.88
CA SER A 17 -18.79 -0.35 14.04
C SER A 17 -17.99 -1.08 12.95
N TRP A 18 -16.74 -0.67 12.71
CA TRP A 18 -15.94 -1.23 11.63
C TRP A 18 -15.54 -2.68 11.89
N ARG A 19 -15.82 -3.55 10.93
CA ARG A 19 -15.44 -4.96 10.98
C ARG A 19 -14.91 -5.39 9.62
N GLU A 20 -13.69 -5.93 9.63
CA GLU A 20 -13.13 -6.64 8.49
C GLU A 20 -13.14 -8.14 8.79
N THR A 21 -13.85 -8.90 7.98
CA THR A 21 -13.93 -10.35 8.10
C THR A 21 -13.32 -10.97 6.86
N ALA A 22 -12.20 -11.68 7.04
CA ALA A 22 -11.69 -12.57 6.00
C ALA A 22 -12.74 -13.65 5.75
N LEU A 23 -13.18 -13.81 4.50
CA LEU A 23 -14.12 -14.87 4.15
C LEU A 23 -13.47 -16.24 4.38
N VAL A 24 -14.28 -17.15 4.93
CA VAL A 24 -13.91 -18.50 5.40
C VAL A 24 -13.04 -19.23 4.38
N ASP A 25 -12.05 -19.99 4.90
CA ASP A 25 -11.21 -20.92 4.15
C ASP A 25 -12.07 -21.72 3.15
N PRO A 26 -11.90 -21.50 1.83
CA PRO A 26 -12.71 -22.17 0.83
C PRO A 26 -12.27 -23.63 0.64
N THR A 27 -11.34 -24.16 1.44
CA THR A 27 -10.85 -25.52 1.30
C THR A 27 -11.95 -26.53 1.63
N VAL A 28 -12.35 -27.32 0.63
CA VAL A 28 -13.20 -28.48 0.84
C VAL A 28 -12.33 -29.58 1.43
N ARG A 29 -12.72 -30.10 2.59
CA ARG A 29 -12.04 -31.20 3.28
C ARG A 29 -12.92 -32.44 3.21
N SER A 30 -12.36 -33.54 2.72
CA SER A 30 -13.02 -34.85 2.70
C SER A 30 -12.20 -35.83 3.51
N GLY A 31 -12.78 -36.35 4.59
CA GLY A 31 -12.15 -37.37 5.42
C GLY A 31 -12.18 -38.73 4.73
N LEU A 32 -11.06 -39.45 4.77
CA LEU A 32 -10.95 -40.85 4.41
C LEU A 32 -11.17 -41.73 5.64
N VAL A 33 -11.62 -42.96 5.41
CA VAL A 33 -11.83 -43.97 6.46
C VAL A 33 -10.53 -44.29 7.23
N THR A 34 -9.37 -44.02 6.64
CA THR A 34 -8.04 -44.20 7.25
C THR A 34 -7.61 -43.04 8.16
N GLY A 35 -8.42 -41.99 8.31
CA GLY A 35 -8.08 -40.79 9.07
C GLY A 35 -7.31 -39.73 8.27
N ALA A 36 -6.93 -40.02 7.02
CA ALA A 36 -6.35 -39.03 6.12
C ALA A 36 -7.42 -38.03 5.63
N VAL A 37 -7.03 -36.77 5.37
CA VAL A 37 -7.93 -35.73 4.87
C VAL A 37 -7.46 -35.26 3.52
N PHE A 38 -8.30 -35.43 2.49
CA PHE A 38 -8.10 -34.77 1.21
C PHE A 38 -8.60 -33.34 1.28
N THR A 39 -7.72 -32.40 0.99
CA THR A 39 -8.06 -30.99 0.84
C THR A 39 -8.01 -30.61 -0.62
N ARG A 40 -9.02 -29.87 -1.10
CA ARG A 40 -8.95 -29.20 -2.39
C ARG A 40 -9.48 -27.77 -2.28
N PRO A 41 -8.84 -26.80 -2.94
CA PRO A 41 -9.37 -25.44 -2.97
C PRO A 41 -10.69 -25.44 -3.75
N ARG A 42 -11.76 -24.86 -3.18
CA ARG A 42 -13.03 -24.68 -3.90
C ARG A 42 -12.94 -23.63 -5.00
N PHE A 43 -12.03 -22.67 -4.85
CA PHE A 43 -11.73 -21.62 -5.82
C PHE A 43 -10.21 -21.36 -5.86
N THR A 44 -9.67 -20.98 -7.00
CA THR A 44 -8.26 -20.62 -7.20
C THR A 44 -7.91 -19.20 -6.73
N ALA A 45 -8.92 -18.35 -6.54
CA ALA A 45 -8.74 -16.97 -6.08
C ALA A 45 -9.03 -16.83 -4.58
N LYS A 46 -8.20 -16.06 -3.88
CA LYS A 46 -8.46 -15.67 -2.48
C LYS A 46 -9.83 -14.99 -2.41
N PRO A 47 -10.72 -15.40 -1.49
CA PRO A 47 -12.02 -14.76 -1.38
C PRO A 47 -11.86 -13.28 -0.97
N PRO A 48 -12.73 -12.38 -1.47
CA PRO A 48 -12.69 -10.97 -1.10
C PRO A 48 -12.90 -10.80 0.41
N THR A 49 -12.36 -9.75 0.99
CA THR A 49 -12.62 -9.40 2.40
C THR A 49 -14.01 -8.79 2.50
N GLN A 50 -14.78 -9.19 3.51
CA GLN A 50 -16.02 -8.51 3.86
C GLN A 50 -15.71 -7.32 4.76
N ILE A 51 -16.25 -6.17 4.42
CA ILE A 51 -16.16 -4.95 5.23
C ILE A 51 -17.58 -4.58 5.67
N THR A 52 -17.78 -4.40 6.97
CA THR A 52 -19.04 -3.94 7.55
C THR A 52 -18.79 -2.70 8.40
N PHE A 53 -19.62 -1.67 8.23
CA PHE A 53 -19.55 -0.43 9.00
C PHE A 53 -20.89 0.27 9.03
N MET A 54 -21.07 1.20 9.97
CA MET A 54 -22.33 1.91 10.19
C MET A 54 -22.14 3.42 10.11
N TYR A 55 -23.19 4.12 9.70
CA TYR A 55 -23.35 5.55 9.91
C TYR A 55 -24.55 5.79 10.82
N ASP A 56 -24.48 6.83 11.63
CA ASP A 56 -25.59 7.26 12.49
C ASP A 56 -25.95 8.73 12.23
N LEU A 57 -27.20 9.07 12.51
CA LEU A 57 -27.72 10.44 12.44
C LEU A 57 -27.48 11.14 11.09
N MET A 58 -27.59 10.39 9.98
CA MET A 58 -27.50 10.95 8.63
C MET A 58 -28.75 11.73 8.27
N VAL A 59 -28.60 12.78 7.46
CA VAL A 59 -29.73 13.58 6.96
C VAL A 59 -30.31 12.97 5.68
N GLU A 60 -31.49 13.43 5.26
CA GLU A 60 -32.16 12.94 4.04
C GLU A 60 -31.33 13.15 2.76
N ALA A 61 -30.52 14.20 2.71
CA ALA A 61 -29.58 14.42 1.60
C ALA A 61 -28.54 13.29 1.48
N ASP A 62 -28.01 12.78 2.60
CA ASP A 62 -27.05 11.66 2.60
C ASP A 62 -27.70 10.38 2.11
N LYS A 63 -28.94 10.12 2.55
CA LYS A 63 -29.72 8.98 2.06
C LYS A 63 -29.85 9.03 0.53
N THR A 64 -30.20 10.19 -0.02
CA THR A 64 -30.34 10.38 -1.47
C THR A 64 -29.02 10.09 -2.19
N LEU A 65 -27.88 10.57 -1.66
CA LEU A 65 -26.56 10.29 -2.23
C LEU A 65 -26.21 8.80 -2.25
N ILE A 66 -26.58 8.07 -1.20
CA ILE A 66 -26.32 6.62 -1.10
C ILE A 66 -27.24 5.84 -2.03
N ASP A 67 -28.52 6.20 -2.12
CA ASP A 67 -29.47 5.58 -3.06
C ASP A 67 -29.04 5.80 -4.51
N ASP A 68 -28.73 7.04 -4.90
CA ASP A 68 -28.22 7.38 -6.24
C ASP A 68 -26.95 6.60 -6.58
N HIS A 69 -26.07 6.41 -5.60
CA HIS A 69 -24.85 5.64 -5.79
C HIS A 69 -25.15 4.14 -5.92
N MET A 70 -26.01 3.59 -5.08
CA MET A 70 -26.44 2.18 -5.14
C MET A 70 -27.07 1.84 -6.50
N ASP A 71 -27.92 2.71 -7.02
CA ASP A 71 -28.53 2.58 -8.34
C ASP A 71 -27.46 2.67 -9.44
N ALA A 72 -26.53 3.63 -9.34
CA ALA A 72 -25.44 3.76 -10.30
C ALA A 72 -24.52 2.53 -10.38
N VAL A 73 -24.39 1.76 -9.29
CA VAL A 73 -23.56 0.53 -9.24
C VAL A 73 -24.38 -0.76 -9.28
N ASN A 74 -25.69 -0.69 -9.53
CA ASN A 74 -26.62 -1.81 -9.58
C ASN A 74 -26.55 -2.74 -8.36
N VAL A 75 -26.45 -2.15 -7.15
CA VAL A 75 -26.48 -2.87 -5.86
C VAL A 75 -25.67 -4.19 -5.87
N GLY A 76 -24.35 -4.07 -6.08
CA GLY A 76 -23.43 -5.20 -6.09
C GLY A 76 -23.14 -5.78 -7.48
N GLY A 77 -23.82 -5.29 -8.52
CA GLY A 77 -23.56 -5.64 -9.91
C GLY A 77 -22.24 -5.07 -10.45
N SER A 78 -21.79 -3.92 -9.94
CA SER A 78 -20.53 -3.27 -10.34
C SER A 78 -19.57 -3.06 -9.18
N GLU A 79 -18.27 -3.12 -9.48
CA GLU A 79 -17.21 -2.69 -8.56
C GLU A 79 -17.02 -1.16 -8.63
N PHE A 80 -16.69 -0.57 -7.48
CA PHE A 80 -16.37 0.84 -7.34
C PHE A 80 -15.19 1.06 -6.40
N ALA A 81 -14.55 2.21 -6.55
CA ALA A 81 -13.44 2.61 -5.70
C ALA A 81 -13.96 3.11 -4.34
N PHE A 82 -13.35 2.60 -3.27
CA PHE A 82 -13.63 2.96 -1.88
C PHE A 82 -12.32 3.25 -1.17
N ARG A 83 -12.21 4.44 -0.57
CA ARG A 83 -11.06 4.82 0.27
C ARG A 83 -11.39 4.42 1.69
N HIS A 84 -10.54 3.63 2.31
CA HIS A 84 -10.69 3.26 3.71
C HIS A 84 -10.55 4.52 4.59
N PRO A 85 -11.50 4.79 5.51
CA PRO A 85 -11.56 6.06 6.24
C PRO A 85 -10.38 6.33 7.20
N TRP A 86 -9.71 5.28 7.70
CA TRP A 86 -8.58 5.43 8.64
C TRP A 86 -7.20 4.99 8.12
N SER A 87 -7.08 3.88 7.38
CA SER A 87 -5.80 3.40 6.84
C SER A 87 -5.38 4.06 5.52
N ASP A 88 -6.22 4.96 4.97
CA ASP A 88 -5.97 5.65 3.70
C ASP A 88 -5.69 4.69 2.52
N GLN A 89 -6.21 3.47 2.63
CA GLN A 89 -6.03 2.43 1.63
C GLN A 89 -7.15 2.48 0.58
N ASP A 90 -6.81 2.34 -0.70
CA ASP A 90 -7.81 2.18 -1.76
C ASP A 90 -8.24 0.73 -1.92
N TRP A 91 -9.55 0.54 -2.03
CA TRP A 91 -10.20 -0.74 -2.23
C TRP A 91 -11.10 -0.70 -3.46
N ASN A 92 -11.12 -1.81 -4.19
CA ASN A 92 -12.15 -2.11 -5.18
C ASN A 92 -13.17 -2.99 -4.49
N VAL A 93 -14.36 -2.42 -4.30
CA VAL A 93 -15.44 -3.02 -3.53
C VAL A 93 -16.72 -3.08 -4.34
N ARG A 94 -17.67 -3.88 -3.88
CA ARG A 94 -19.05 -3.90 -4.35
C ARG A 94 -19.97 -4.08 -3.15
N TYR A 95 -21.21 -3.59 -3.24
CA TYR A 95 -22.21 -3.90 -2.22
C TYR A 95 -22.47 -5.40 -2.16
N ARG A 96 -22.55 -5.93 -0.93
CA ARG A 96 -22.99 -7.31 -0.72
C ARG A 96 -24.50 -7.42 -0.77
N LYS A 97 -25.18 -6.44 -0.19
CA LYS A 97 -26.63 -6.35 -0.05
C LYS A 97 -27.05 -4.88 -0.17
N PRO A 98 -28.31 -4.59 -0.54
CA PRO A 98 -28.85 -3.24 -0.46
C PRO A 98 -28.68 -2.66 0.94
N VAL A 99 -28.39 -1.36 1.04
CA VAL A 99 -28.29 -0.65 2.32
C VAL A 99 -29.70 -0.51 2.93
N ILE A 100 -29.84 -0.87 4.20
CA ILE A 100 -31.10 -0.78 4.93
C ILE A 100 -31.03 0.45 5.85
N TYR A 101 -32.06 1.30 5.76
CA TYR A 101 -32.18 2.52 6.55
C TYR A 101 -33.08 2.29 7.77
N THR A 102 -32.58 2.63 8.95
CA THR A 102 -33.37 2.72 10.17
C THR A 102 -33.62 4.20 10.47
N VAL A 103 -34.89 4.61 10.51
CA VAL A 103 -35.28 5.99 10.78
C VAL A 103 -35.37 6.21 12.28
N ARG A 104 -34.77 7.31 12.75
CA ARG A 104 -35.01 7.89 14.07
C ARG A 104 -35.77 9.20 13.87
N LEU A 105 -36.87 9.32 14.57
CA LEU A 105 -37.72 10.50 14.53
C LEU A 105 -37.27 11.45 15.66
N GLY A 106 -36.88 12.67 15.28
CA GLY A 106 -36.59 13.81 16.17
C GLY A 106 -37.10 15.10 15.52
N ASP A 107 -36.28 16.15 15.46
CA ASP A 107 -36.57 17.40 14.72
C ASP A 107 -36.58 17.23 13.18
N GLY A 108 -36.56 15.98 12.70
CA GLY A 108 -36.54 15.56 11.30
C GLY A 108 -36.20 14.07 11.19
N PRO A 109 -36.31 13.46 10.00
CA PRO A 109 -35.89 12.09 9.80
C PRO A 109 -34.36 12.00 9.81
N LEU A 110 -33.83 11.31 10.82
CA LEU A 110 -32.41 10.96 10.87
C LEU A 110 -32.26 9.48 10.58
N TYR A 111 -31.25 9.12 9.78
CA TYR A 111 -31.06 7.76 9.31
C TYR A 111 -29.82 7.13 9.93
N ARG A 112 -29.98 5.89 10.38
CA ARG A 112 -28.88 4.97 10.69
C ARG A 112 -28.83 3.91 9.61
N ILE A 113 -27.62 3.60 9.13
CA ILE A 113 -27.40 2.57 8.13
C ILE A 113 -26.28 1.63 8.54
N GLU A 114 -26.37 0.41 8.02
CA GLU A 114 -25.27 -0.55 8.00
C GLU A 114 -24.91 -0.79 6.53
N VAL A 115 -23.64 -0.65 6.21
CA VAL A 115 -23.07 -0.88 4.89
C VAL A 115 -22.26 -2.17 4.95
N GLU A 116 -22.56 -3.09 4.03
CA GLU A 116 -21.76 -4.31 3.84
C GLU A 116 -21.19 -4.35 2.43
N LEU A 117 -19.86 -4.42 2.36
CA LEU A 117 -19.10 -4.45 1.11
C LEU A 117 -18.29 -5.74 1.01
N PHE A 118 -18.09 -6.20 -0.23
CA PHE A 118 -17.04 -7.16 -0.56
C PHE A 118 -16.00 -6.48 -1.41
N GLY A 119 -14.74 -6.65 -1.07
CA GLY A 119 -13.69 -6.13 -1.91
C GLY A 119 -12.31 -6.62 -1.58
N LYS A 120 -11.37 -6.07 -2.34
CA LYS A 120 -9.94 -6.27 -2.15
C LYS A 120 -9.28 -4.91 -2.19
N VAL A 121 -8.22 -4.79 -1.42
CA VAL A 121 -7.28 -3.68 -1.55
C VAL A 121 -6.81 -3.60 -3.00
N SER A 122 -6.98 -2.44 -3.61
CA SER A 122 -6.52 -2.14 -4.97
C SER A 122 -5.03 -1.84 -4.96
N ASN A 123 -4.59 -1.00 -4.02
CA ASN A 123 -3.21 -0.55 -3.92
C ASN A 123 -2.49 -1.28 -2.79
N LYS A 124 -2.31 -2.60 -2.94
CA LYS A 124 -1.58 -3.37 -1.92
C LYS A 124 -0.09 -3.04 -2.06
N MET A 125 0.43 -2.36 -1.04
CA MET A 125 1.87 -2.12 -0.91
C MET A 125 2.64 -3.43 -0.89
N LYS A 126 3.74 -3.46 -1.65
CA LYS A 126 4.73 -4.52 -1.71
C LYS A 126 6.09 -3.92 -1.34
N GLN A 127 6.90 -4.71 -0.66
CA GLN A 127 8.17 -4.27 -0.10
C GLN A 127 9.25 -5.34 -0.36
N PRO A 128 9.91 -5.34 -1.53
CA PRO A 128 11.15 -6.06 -1.72
C PRO A 128 12.27 -5.41 -0.88
N LEU A 129 13.13 -6.27 -0.37
CA LEU A 129 14.37 -5.92 0.30
C LEU A 129 15.52 -6.43 -0.57
N VAL A 130 16.50 -5.57 -0.83
CA VAL A 130 17.67 -5.88 -1.66
C VAL A 130 18.92 -5.60 -0.84
N GLN A 131 19.73 -6.63 -0.59
CA GLN A 131 20.98 -6.47 0.16
C GLN A 131 22.07 -5.86 -0.73
N VAL A 132 22.83 -4.96 -0.14
CA VAL A 132 24.02 -4.33 -0.69
C VAL A 132 25.20 -4.68 0.21
N GLU A 133 26.29 -5.10 -0.40
CA GLU A 133 27.52 -5.48 0.30
C GLU A 133 28.13 -4.32 1.09
N ASP A 134 29.04 -4.68 1.99
CA ASP A 134 29.93 -3.74 2.67
C ASP A 134 30.81 -3.01 1.64
N LEU A 135 30.84 -1.68 1.71
CA LEU A 135 31.54 -0.83 0.75
C LEU A 135 32.67 -0.10 1.45
N ALA A 136 33.87 -0.65 1.29
CA ALA A 136 35.11 -0.05 1.79
C ALA A 136 35.29 1.40 1.31
N ALA A 137 36.16 2.14 1.98
CA ALA A 137 36.44 3.52 1.63
C ALA A 137 36.79 3.73 0.15
N ASN A 138 36.18 4.75 -0.48
CA ASN A 138 36.31 5.05 -1.92
C ASN A 138 35.78 3.94 -2.86
N ALA A 139 34.93 3.03 -2.37
CA ALA A 139 34.26 2.03 -3.20
C ALA A 139 32.89 2.54 -3.66
N ASP A 140 32.74 2.69 -4.98
CA ASP A 140 31.50 3.12 -5.60
C ASP A 140 30.72 1.93 -6.16
N ILE A 141 29.39 2.08 -6.17
CA ILE A 141 28.48 1.29 -7.00
C ILE A 141 27.97 2.20 -8.11
N THR A 142 28.03 1.74 -9.36
CA THR A 142 27.49 2.47 -10.50
C THR A 142 26.39 1.66 -11.18
N ASN A 143 25.18 2.21 -11.21
CA ASN A 143 24.01 1.77 -11.97
C ASN A 143 23.77 0.26 -11.87
N ARG A 144 23.68 -0.25 -10.63
CA ARG A 144 23.37 -1.65 -10.38
C ARG A 144 21.86 -1.86 -10.37
N PRO A 145 21.31 -2.79 -11.18
CA PRO A 145 19.89 -3.09 -11.13
C PRO A 145 19.52 -3.72 -9.79
N ILE A 146 18.57 -3.11 -9.08
CA ILE A 146 18.07 -3.57 -7.78
C ILE A 146 16.61 -4.04 -7.85
N PHE A 147 15.86 -3.60 -8.84
CA PHE A 147 14.47 -3.97 -9.02
C PHE A 147 14.10 -3.98 -10.50
N VAL A 148 13.23 -4.92 -10.88
CA VAL A 148 12.58 -4.95 -12.19
C VAL A 148 11.08 -4.93 -11.98
N SER A 149 10.39 -4.04 -12.67
CA SER A 149 8.95 -3.93 -12.55
C SER A 149 8.25 -4.99 -13.42
N PRO A 150 7.54 -5.98 -12.86
CA PRO A 150 6.89 -7.02 -13.67
C PRO A 150 5.66 -6.51 -14.43
N GLN A 151 5.13 -5.34 -14.05
CA GLN A 151 3.94 -4.70 -14.62
C GLN A 151 3.98 -3.19 -14.32
N ALA A 152 2.97 -2.41 -14.70
CA ALA A 152 2.94 -1.01 -14.28
C ALA A 152 2.85 -0.90 -12.75
N VAL A 153 3.71 -0.07 -12.15
CA VAL A 153 3.75 0.16 -10.70
C VAL A 153 3.97 1.64 -10.39
N THR A 154 3.56 2.03 -9.19
CA THR A 154 3.92 3.31 -8.59
C THR A 154 4.75 3.06 -7.34
N ILE A 155 5.96 3.63 -7.31
CA ILE A 155 6.86 3.69 -6.15
C ILE A 155 6.32 4.71 -5.15
N ASN A 156 6.19 4.31 -3.90
CA ASN A 156 5.72 5.14 -2.80
C ASN A 156 6.89 5.75 -2.02
N SER A 157 7.88 4.93 -1.70
CA SER A 157 9.08 5.34 -0.97
C SER A 157 10.23 4.38 -1.26
N ILE A 158 11.44 4.85 -1.03
CA ILE A 158 12.66 4.07 -1.08
C ILE A 158 13.47 4.46 0.15
N GLY A 159 13.86 3.49 0.94
CA GLY A 159 14.63 3.70 2.15
C GLY A 159 15.83 2.77 2.23
N ILE A 160 16.67 3.03 3.23
CA ILE A 160 17.84 2.21 3.56
C ILE A 160 17.69 1.64 4.97
N LEU A 161 18.25 0.44 5.15
CA LEU A 161 18.46 -0.17 6.46
C LEU A 161 19.91 -0.60 6.56
N THR A 162 20.71 0.18 7.28
CA THR A 162 22.14 -0.11 7.50
C THR A 162 22.32 -1.26 8.49
N GLU A 163 23.37 -2.08 8.35
CA GLU A 163 23.69 -3.18 9.27
C GLU A 163 24.81 -2.82 10.26
N GLY A 164 25.28 -1.56 10.27
CA GLY A 164 26.34 -1.06 11.13
C GLY A 164 26.40 0.47 11.18
N ALA A 165 27.43 1.01 11.82
CA ALA A 165 27.70 2.44 11.83
C ALA A 165 28.64 2.82 10.67
N PRO A 166 28.36 3.88 9.92
CA PRO A 166 29.29 4.41 8.91
C PRO A 166 30.55 4.97 9.57
N ALA A 167 31.67 4.95 8.84
CA ALA A 167 32.93 5.52 9.27
C ALA A 167 33.44 6.56 8.26
N GLY A 168 34.10 7.60 8.76
CA GLY A 168 34.78 8.60 7.93
C GLY A 168 33.89 9.47 7.04
N VAL A 169 32.57 9.46 7.25
CA VAL A 169 31.63 10.35 6.55
C VAL A 169 31.68 11.74 7.17
N ASP A 170 32.08 12.73 6.37
CA ASP A 170 32.16 14.15 6.75
C ASP A 170 31.96 15.06 5.53
N ASP A 171 32.09 16.38 5.70
CA ASP A 171 31.86 17.36 4.61
C ASP A 171 32.87 17.24 3.46
N ALA A 172 34.02 16.59 3.69
CA ALA A 172 35.03 16.33 2.66
C ALA A 172 34.89 14.92 2.05
N ASN A 173 34.25 14.00 2.76
CA ASN A 173 34.07 12.61 2.40
C ASN A 173 32.58 12.25 2.49
N THR A 174 31.82 12.71 1.51
CA THR A 174 30.37 12.50 1.49
C THR A 174 30.02 11.10 0.97
N VAL A 175 28.82 10.65 1.28
CA VAL A 175 28.19 9.47 0.67
C VAL A 175 26.94 9.92 -0.05
N VAL A 176 26.79 9.55 -1.31
CA VAL A 176 25.57 9.81 -2.08
C VAL A 176 24.95 8.48 -2.45
N ILE A 177 23.69 8.28 -2.06
CA ILE A 177 22.87 7.16 -2.49
C ILE A 177 21.85 7.71 -3.50
N LEU A 178 21.91 7.20 -4.72
CA LEU A 178 21.05 7.57 -5.83
C LEU A 178 20.30 6.33 -6.32
N VAL A 179 18.98 6.44 -6.47
CA VAL A 179 18.18 5.47 -7.23
C VAL A 179 17.57 6.17 -8.43
N GLU A 180 17.78 5.60 -9.61
CA GLU A 180 17.32 6.11 -10.89
C GLU A 180 16.63 5.03 -11.73
N ASP A 181 15.90 5.45 -12.77
CA ASP A 181 15.34 4.55 -13.79
C ASP A 181 16.33 4.25 -14.93
N ASP A 182 15.91 3.43 -15.89
CA ASP A 182 16.70 3.07 -17.08
C ASP A 182 17.06 4.27 -17.97
N ALA A 183 16.37 5.41 -17.82
CA ALA A 183 16.62 6.65 -18.55
C ALA A 183 17.49 7.64 -17.76
N SER A 184 18.06 7.22 -16.63
CA SER A 184 18.84 8.06 -15.71
C SER A 184 18.04 9.25 -15.17
N ASN A 185 16.72 9.11 -15.06
CA ASN A 185 15.94 10.03 -14.25
C ASN A 185 16.11 9.61 -12.80
N ALA A 186 16.69 10.48 -11.98
CA ALA A 186 16.74 10.27 -10.54
C ALA A 186 15.31 10.13 -10.00
N LEU A 187 15.04 9.06 -9.25
CA LEU A 187 13.81 8.91 -8.46
C LEU A 187 14.01 9.53 -7.09
N VAL A 188 15.12 9.18 -6.44
CA VAL A 188 15.51 9.70 -5.13
C VAL A 188 17.03 9.79 -5.04
N SER A 189 17.52 10.81 -4.35
CA SER A 189 18.93 10.99 -4.05
C SER A 189 19.08 11.53 -2.64
N LYS A 190 19.95 10.91 -1.85
CA LYS A 190 20.29 11.39 -0.51
C LYS A 190 21.80 11.53 -0.39
N THR A 191 22.23 12.68 0.07
CA THR A 191 23.63 12.96 0.41
C THR A 191 23.78 12.93 1.92
N TYR A 192 24.81 12.23 2.37
CA TYR A 192 25.24 12.18 3.76
C TYR A 192 26.62 12.83 3.90
N ASP A 193 26.75 13.65 4.92
CA ASP A 193 27.93 14.41 5.31
C ASP A 193 27.91 14.58 6.84
N THR A 194 28.49 15.64 7.43
CA THR A 194 28.39 15.83 8.90
C THR A 194 26.95 15.98 9.42
N SER A 195 26.01 16.43 8.59
CA SER A 195 24.59 16.52 8.90
C SER A 195 23.71 16.62 7.63
N PRO A 196 23.01 15.54 7.22
CA PRO A 196 22.73 14.32 7.98
C PRO A 196 23.84 13.26 7.86
N GLN A 197 24.05 12.50 8.94
CA GLN A 197 24.85 11.27 8.93
C GLN A 197 23.97 10.09 8.50
N PRO A 198 24.55 9.05 7.86
CA PRO A 198 23.81 7.81 7.60
C PRO A 198 23.37 7.17 8.93
N PRO A 199 22.23 6.45 8.95
CA PRO A 199 21.73 5.83 10.17
C PRO A 199 22.68 4.74 10.66
N SER A 200 22.66 4.46 11.97
CA SER A 200 23.42 3.37 12.57
C SER A 200 22.47 2.24 12.98
N SER A 201 22.32 1.23 12.12
CA SER A 201 21.44 0.08 12.36
C SER A 201 19.94 0.41 12.47
N ASP A 202 19.46 1.41 11.72
CA ASP A 202 18.05 1.79 11.66
C ASP A 202 17.58 2.01 10.21
N TYR A 203 16.27 2.04 10.03
CA TYR A 203 15.63 2.42 8.78
C TYR A 203 15.62 3.95 8.61
N GLU A 204 15.97 4.43 7.43
CA GLU A 204 15.77 5.82 7.03
C GLU A 204 15.16 5.91 5.62
N ASP A 205 14.23 6.84 5.45
CA ASP A 205 13.71 7.23 4.14
C ASP A 205 14.74 8.10 3.39
N LEU A 206 15.02 7.77 2.13
CA LEU A 206 15.95 8.52 1.29
C LEU A 206 15.36 9.86 0.80
N GLY A 207 14.04 10.06 0.92
CA GLY A 207 13.37 11.32 0.65
C GLY A 207 12.23 11.20 -0.35
N SER A 208 11.80 12.37 -0.86
CA SER A 208 10.67 12.43 -1.78
C SER A 208 10.98 11.74 -3.11
N ILE A 209 10.08 10.87 -3.54
CA ILE A 209 10.15 10.22 -4.86
C ILE A 209 9.69 11.20 -5.94
N SER A 210 10.56 11.41 -6.92
CA SER A 210 10.21 11.96 -8.22
C SER A 210 10.07 10.83 -9.24
N ASN A 211 9.30 11.02 -10.31
CA ASN A 211 9.12 10.00 -11.36
C ASN A 211 8.67 8.63 -10.81
N ALA A 212 7.71 8.64 -9.88
CA ALA A 212 7.27 7.45 -9.15
C ALA A 212 6.66 6.33 -10.01
N SER A 213 6.41 6.54 -11.29
CA SER A 213 5.70 5.57 -12.14
C SER A 213 6.69 4.80 -13.01
N LEU A 214 6.65 3.47 -12.90
CA LEU A 214 7.41 2.57 -13.78
C LEU A 214 6.45 1.74 -14.62
N VAL A 215 6.78 1.52 -15.89
CA VAL A 215 6.06 0.58 -16.75
C VAL A 215 6.61 -0.84 -16.62
N ALA A 216 5.93 -1.81 -17.22
CA ALA A 216 6.37 -3.19 -17.21
C ALA A 216 7.73 -3.35 -17.91
N GLY A 217 8.69 -3.97 -17.22
CA GLY A 217 10.04 -4.25 -17.71
C GLY A 217 11.08 -3.18 -17.38
N GLU A 218 10.69 -2.02 -16.83
CA GLU A 218 11.65 -1.01 -16.38
C GLU A 218 12.37 -1.43 -15.10
N HIS A 219 13.60 -0.95 -14.95
CA HIS A 219 14.46 -1.24 -13.81
C HIS A 219 14.63 -0.01 -12.91
N LEU A 220 14.90 -0.29 -11.64
CA LEU A 220 15.54 0.68 -10.75
C LEU A 220 17.01 0.33 -10.59
N MET A 221 17.84 1.35 -10.71
CA MET A 221 19.29 1.27 -10.69
C MET A 221 19.81 2.01 -9.47
N LEU A 222 20.66 1.34 -8.68
CA LEU A 222 21.34 1.91 -7.52
C LEU A 222 22.73 2.41 -7.93
N SER A 223 23.04 3.63 -7.51
CA SER A 223 24.39 4.17 -7.49
C SER A 223 24.74 4.64 -6.08
N VAL A 224 25.96 4.32 -5.66
CA VAL A 224 26.54 4.77 -4.40
C VAL A 224 27.88 5.41 -4.74
N THR A 225 28.06 6.67 -4.36
CA THR A 225 29.32 7.40 -4.54
C THR A 225 29.87 7.78 -3.19
N GLN A 226 31.12 7.40 -2.90
CA GLN A 226 31.74 7.62 -1.60
C GLN A 226 33.00 8.46 -1.70
N GLY A 227 33.20 9.34 -0.72
CA GLY A 227 34.44 10.05 -0.51
C GLY A 227 35.60 9.12 -0.16
N ALA A 228 36.82 9.65 -0.25
CA ALA A 228 38.04 8.87 -0.11
C ALA A 228 38.19 8.15 1.24
N ALA A 229 37.62 8.73 2.31
CA ALA A 229 37.62 8.15 3.66
C ALA A 229 36.24 7.65 4.12
N ALA A 230 35.18 7.86 3.33
CA ALA A 230 33.83 7.44 3.68
C ALA A 230 33.68 5.93 3.46
N ASP A 231 33.27 5.21 4.50
CA ASP A 231 33.15 3.76 4.55
C ASP A 231 31.73 3.39 5.03
N MET A 232 30.94 2.84 4.11
CA MET A 232 29.55 2.47 4.37
C MET A 232 29.45 0.98 4.70
N PRO A 233 28.86 0.61 5.85
CA PRO A 233 28.62 -0.79 6.18
C PRO A 233 27.65 -1.40 5.18
N ALA A 234 27.56 -2.73 5.16
CA ALA A 234 26.48 -3.41 4.45
C ALA A 234 25.11 -2.82 4.81
N PHE A 235 24.23 -2.71 3.82
CA PHE A 235 22.90 -2.15 4.01
C PHE A 235 21.89 -2.81 3.07
N SER A 236 20.61 -2.62 3.36
CA SER A 236 19.52 -3.08 2.51
C SER A 236 18.75 -1.89 1.93
N ILE A 237 18.46 -1.94 0.63
CA ILE A 237 17.47 -1.05 0.01
C ILE A 237 16.09 -1.66 0.20
N ILE A 238 15.15 -0.86 0.70
CA ILE A 238 13.74 -1.20 0.84
C ILE A 238 12.96 -0.33 -0.14
N ILE A 239 12.24 -0.96 -1.07
CA ILE A 239 11.41 -0.25 -2.05
C ILE A 239 9.96 -0.52 -1.70
N GLU A 240 9.19 0.52 -1.43
CA GLU A 240 7.74 0.38 -1.27
C GLU A 240 7.04 0.75 -2.56
N TYR A 241 6.22 -0.15 -3.11
CA TYR A 241 5.46 0.12 -4.32
C TYR A 241 4.09 -0.54 -4.31
N TYR A 242 3.18 -0.06 -5.15
CA TYR A 242 1.93 -0.74 -5.47
C TYR A 242 1.76 -0.88 -6.97
N VAL A 243 0.90 -1.80 -7.37
CA VAL A 243 0.58 -2.07 -8.76
C VAL A 243 -0.51 -1.11 -9.21
N THR A 244 -0.31 -0.46 -10.35
CA THR A 244 -1.24 0.52 -10.93
C THR A 244 -2.30 -0.16 -11.80
#